data_AF-A0A7S3AZ31-F1
#
_entry.id   AF-A0A7S3AZ31-F1
#
_cell.length_a   1.000
_cell.length_b   1.000
_cell.length_c   1.000
_cell.angle_alpha   90.00
_cell.angle_beta   90.00
_cell.angle_gamma   90.00
#
_symmetry.space_group_name_H-M   'P 1'
#
loop_
_entity.id
_entity.type
_entity.pdbx_description
1 polymer ?
#
loop_
_entity_poly.entity_id
_entity_poly.type
_entity_poly.pdbx_seq_one_letter_code
_entity_poly.pdbx_strand_id
1 'polypeptide(L)'
;SGVGGAGSHASCRECLVAMVDAAVGSGACDAIRCPVAGCRVPLSARLISQICSASCYSRWERMRKEQLLSQLPGLCYCPRCDPASPDYRPRSTLKHALCSFFAAGGWRR
;
A
#
# COMPACT_ATOMS: atom_id res chain seq x y z
N SER A 1 25.89 -3.95 -4.83
CA SER A 1 25.30 -3.21 -3.69
C SER A 1 23.99 -3.86 -3.30
N GLY A 2 23.94 -4.51 -2.13
CA GLY A 2 22.72 -5.19 -1.65
C GLY A 2 21.74 -4.19 -1.05
N VAL A 3 20.48 -4.22 -1.49
CA VAL A 3 19.38 -3.49 -0.85
C VAL A 3 18.77 -4.39 0.21
N GLY A 4 18.76 -3.94 1.47
CA GLY A 4 18.23 -4.71 2.60
C GLY A 4 16.74 -5.00 2.42
N GLY A 5 16.38 -6.27 2.30
CA GLY A 5 15.01 -6.75 2.15
C GLY A 5 14.51 -7.44 3.42
N ALA A 6 13.26 -7.14 3.81
CA ALA A 6 12.44 -7.86 4.80
C ALA A 6 13.19 -8.92 5.65
N GLY A 7 13.97 -8.47 6.64
CA GLY A 7 14.88 -9.29 7.44
C GLY A 7 16.36 -8.89 7.25
N SER A 8 17.28 -9.72 7.75
CA SER A 8 18.73 -9.62 7.51
C SER A 8 19.16 -10.21 6.15
N HIS A 9 18.19 -10.41 5.25
CA HIS A 9 18.40 -11.06 3.97
C HIS A 9 18.69 -10.03 2.86
N ALA A 10 19.76 -10.27 2.11
CA ALA A 10 20.10 -9.47 0.94
C ALA A 10 19.48 -10.09 -0.32
N SER A 11 18.97 -9.25 -1.20
CA SER A 11 18.52 -9.65 -2.53
C SER A 11 18.91 -8.58 -3.55
N CYS A 12 19.04 -8.97 -4.80
CA CYS A 12 19.37 -8.03 -5.86
C CYS A 12 18.22 -7.03 -6.07
N ARG A 13 18.53 -5.79 -6.43
CA ARG A 13 17.51 -4.75 -6.62
C ARG A 13 16.56 -5.13 -7.75
N GLU A 14 17.12 -5.66 -8.83
CA GLU A 14 16.43 -6.08 -10.04
C GLU A 14 15.41 -7.18 -9.72
N CYS A 15 15.78 -8.12 -8.86
CA CYS A 15 14.95 -9.20 -8.37
C CYS A 15 13.72 -8.67 -7.61
N LEU A 16 13.96 -7.72 -6.71
CA LEU A 16 12.89 -7.11 -5.91
C LEU A 16 11.96 -6.26 -6.77
N VAL A 17 12.51 -5.50 -7.73
CA VAL A 17 11.72 -4.70 -8.67
C VAL A 17 10.83 -5.59 -9.52
N ALA A 18 11.39 -6.60 -10.18
CA ALA A 18 10.63 -7.52 -11.04
C ALA A 18 9.51 -8.23 -10.28
N MET A 19 9.77 -8.66 -9.03
CA MET A 19 8.75 -9.27 -8.18
C MET A 19 7.64 -8.29 -7.83
N VAL A 20 7.97 -7.08 -7.39
CA VAL A 20 6.99 -6.06 -7.01
C VAL A 20 6.14 -5.67 -8.21
N ASP A 21 6.75 -5.40 -9.36
CA ASP A 21 6.04 -5.02 -10.57
C ASP A 21 5.08 -6.13 -11.03
N ALA A 22 5.51 -7.40 -11.00
CA ALA A 22 4.66 -8.54 -11.32
C ALA A 22 3.50 -8.71 -10.33
N ALA A 23 3.75 -8.55 -9.02
CA ALA A 23 2.72 -8.67 -7.99
C ALA A 23 1.70 -7.53 -8.06
N VAL A 24 2.16 -6.29 -8.28
CA VAL A 24 1.29 -5.13 -8.45
C VAL A 24 0.48 -5.21 -9.75
N GLY A 25 1.11 -5.70 -10.83
CA GLY A 25 0.45 -5.94 -12.11
C GLY A 25 -0.68 -6.97 -12.02
N SER A 26 -0.46 -8.05 -11.27
CA SER A 26 -1.42 -9.16 -11.08
C SER A 26 -2.46 -8.92 -9.99
N GLY A 27 -2.34 -7.85 -9.18
CA GLY A 27 -3.25 -7.61 -8.06
C GLY A 27 -2.93 -8.39 -6.78
N ALA A 28 -1.82 -9.13 -6.76
CA ALA A 28 -1.45 -10.02 -5.66
C ALA A 28 -0.57 -9.31 -4.60
N CYS A 29 -1.15 -8.38 -3.83
CA CYS A 29 -0.43 -7.67 -2.76
C CYS A 29 0.26 -8.60 -1.74
N ASP A 30 -0.36 -9.74 -1.44
CA ASP A 30 0.17 -10.73 -0.49
C ASP A 30 1.41 -11.48 -0.97
N ALA A 31 1.70 -11.43 -2.27
CA ALA A 31 2.87 -12.06 -2.86
C ALA A 31 4.16 -11.23 -2.66
N ILE A 32 4.03 -9.97 -2.21
CA ILE A 32 5.18 -9.06 -2.01
C ILE A 32 5.86 -9.37 -0.68
N ARG A 33 6.75 -10.37 -0.72
CA ARG A 33 7.48 -10.91 0.44
C ARG A 33 8.95 -11.12 0.10
N CYS A 34 9.76 -11.41 1.11
CA CYS A 34 11.14 -11.81 0.91
C CYS A 34 11.24 -12.99 -0.09
N PRO A 35 12.10 -12.91 -1.12
CA PRO A 35 12.29 -14.01 -2.09
C PRO A 35 13.08 -15.19 -1.52
N VAL A 36 13.75 -15.03 -0.38
CA VAL A 36 14.57 -16.08 0.21
C VAL A 36 13.68 -17.26 0.62
N ALA A 37 14.07 -18.46 0.21
CA ALA A 37 13.33 -19.68 0.51
C ALA A 37 13.05 -19.82 2.01
N GLY A 38 11.79 -20.08 2.37
CA GLY A 38 11.34 -20.17 3.76
C GLY A 38 11.10 -18.84 4.47
N CYS A 39 11.57 -17.71 3.93
CA CYS A 39 11.26 -16.39 4.45
C CYS A 39 9.94 -15.87 3.85
N ARG A 40 8.97 -15.53 4.71
CA ARG A 40 7.66 -14.98 4.27
C ARG A 40 7.41 -13.58 4.81
N VAL A 41 8.47 -12.90 5.25
CA VAL A 41 8.38 -11.55 5.81
C VAL A 41 7.95 -10.59 4.69
N PRO A 42 6.90 -9.77 4.89
CA PRO A 42 6.47 -8.79 3.91
C PRO A 42 7.53 -7.71 3.72
N LEU A 43 7.70 -7.22 2.48
CA LEU A 43 8.55 -6.05 2.23
C LEU A 43 7.94 -4.80 2.86
N SER A 44 8.78 -3.93 3.40
CA SER A 44 8.32 -2.68 4.03
C SER A 44 7.92 -1.66 2.98
N ALA A 45 6.95 -0.80 3.30
CA ALA A 45 6.53 0.31 2.44
C ALA A 45 7.71 1.17 1.99
N ARG A 46 8.64 1.43 2.91
CA ARG A 46 9.86 2.22 2.64
C ARG A 46 10.79 1.55 1.62
N LEU A 47 10.93 0.23 1.66
CA LEU A 47 11.75 -0.47 0.68
C LEU A 47 11.07 -0.45 -0.69
N ILE A 48 9.76 -0.70 -0.73
CA ILE A 48 8.98 -0.70 -1.97
C ILE A 48 9.07 0.68 -2.63
N SER A 49 8.88 1.77 -1.87
CA SER A 49 8.99 3.15 -2.41
C SER A 49 10.38 3.51 -2.95
N GLN A 50 11.43 2.83 -2.52
CA GLN A 50 12.80 3.05 -3.01
C GLN A 50 13.12 2.27 -4.29
N ILE A 51 12.41 1.16 -4.53
CA ILE A 51 12.70 0.27 -5.67
C ILE A 51 11.74 0.46 -6.83
N CYS A 52 10.46 0.75 -6.58
CA CYS A 52 9.45 0.88 -7.64
C CYS A 52 9.24 2.35 -8.09
N SER A 53 8.62 2.52 -9.25
CA SER A 53 8.18 3.83 -9.73
C SER A 53 7.06 4.40 -8.86
N ALA A 54 6.82 5.72 -8.95
CA ALA A 54 5.74 6.37 -8.21
C ALA A 54 4.35 5.78 -8.54
N SER A 55 4.09 5.46 -9.81
CA SER A 55 2.82 4.86 -10.23
C SER A 55 2.63 3.44 -9.70
N CYS A 56 3.70 2.63 -9.70
CA CYS A 56 3.69 1.30 -9.12
C CYS A 56 3.46 1.36 -7.61
N TYR A 57 4.15 2.28 -6.92
CA TYR A 57 4.00 2.50 -5.49
C TYR A 57 2.56 2.90 -5.12
N SER A 58 1.97 3.88 -5.82
CA SER A 58 0.60 4.32 -5.57
C SER A 58 -0.42 3.21 -5.79
N ARG A 59 -0.22 2.36 -6.81
CA ARG A 59 -1.10 1.21 -7.06
C ARG A 59 -0.97 0.17 -5.96
N TRP A 60 0.26 -0.17 -5.56
CA TRP A 60 0.53 -1.05 -4.42
C TRP A 60 -0.11 -0.53 -3.13
N GLU A 61 0.07 0.76 -2.83
CA GLU A 61 -0.45 1.39 -1.62
C GLU A 61 -1.98 1.32 -1.57
N ARG A 62 -2.66 1.61 -2.69
CA ARG A 62 -4.12 1.49 -2.81
C ARG A 62 -4.57 0.04 -2.55
N MET A 63 -3.98 -0.93 -3.22
CA MET A 63 -4.31 -2.34 -3.05
C MET A 63 -4.09 -2.81 -1.60
N ARG A 64 -2.99 -2.36 -0.97
CA ARG A 64 -2.70 -2.69 0.43
C ARG A 64 -3.72 -2.10 1.39
N LYS A 65 -4.17 -0.87 1.14
CA LYS A 65 -5.25 -0.22 1.92
C LYS A 65 -6.57 -0.99 1.77
N GLU A 66 -6.97 -1.31 0.54
CA GLU A 66 -8.18 -2.09 0.25
C GLU A 66 -8.16 -3.45 0.97
N GLN A 67 -7.01 -4.14 0.94
CA GLN A 67 -6.82 -5.41 1.64
C GLN A 67 -6.90 -5.28 3.17
N LEU A 68 -6.34 -4.22 3.74
CA LEU A 68 -6.43 -3.99 5.19
C LEU A 68 -7.88 -3.70 5.61
N LEU A 69 -8.62 -2.93 4.81
CA LEU A 69 -10.01 -2.59 5.08
C LEU A 69 -10.94 -3.79 4.95
N SER A 70 -10.68 -4.70 3.99
CA SER A 70 -11.48 -5.92 3.86
C SER A 70 -11.37 -6.84 5.08
N GLN A 71 -10.27 -6.74 5.85
CA GLN A 71 -10.07 -7.46 7.11
C GLN A 71 -10.71 -6.76 8.32
N LEU A 72 -11.16 -5.52 8.17
CA LEU A 72 -11.73 -4.67 9.22
C LEU A 72 -13.19 -4.32 8.87
N PRO A 73 -14.14 -5.26 9.02
CA PRO A 73 -15.53 -5.01 8.69
C PRO A 73 -16.09 -3.83 9.50
N GLY A 74 -16.67 -2.86 8.78
CA GLY A 74 -17.18 -1.60 9.37
C GLY A 74 -16.25 -0.41 9.20
N LEU A 75 -15.02 -0.62 8.69
CA LEU A 75 -14.07 0.43 8.38
C LEU A 75 -14.05 0.72 6.88
N CYS A 76 -14.25 1.98 6.49
CA CYS A 76 -14.12 2.43 5.11
C CYS A 76 -13.11 3.58 5.00
N TYR A 77 -12.45 3.69 3.85
CA TYR A 77 -11.57 4.82 3.56
C TYR A 77 -12.41 6.04 3.17
N CYS A 78 -12.02 7.23 3.65
CA CYS A 78 -12.66 8.48 3.23
C CYS A 78 -12.09 8.93 1.87
N PRO A 79 -12.86 8.92 0.77
CA PRO A 79 -12.36 9.24 -0.57
C PRO A 79 -11.88 10.70 -0.71
N ARG A 80 -12.23 11.59 0.21
CA ARG A 80 -11.71 12.97 0.25
C ARG A 80 -10.31 13.08 0.83
N CYS A 81 -9.99 12.19 1.77
CA CYS A 81 -8.73 12.17 2.49
C CYS A 81 -7.69 11.26 1.74
N ASP A 82 -8.01 10.67 0.56
CA ASP A 82 -7.10 9.83 -0.27
C ASP A 82 -6.49 10.63 -1.43
N PRO A 83 -5.16 10.83 -1.50
CA PRO A 83 -4.52 11.42 -2.67
C PRO A 83 -4.74 10.64 -3.98
N ALA A 84 -5.07 9.35 -3.88
CA ALA A 84 -5.33 8.48 -5.04
C ALA A 84 -6.79 8.52 -5.53
N SER A 85 -7.69 9.21 -4.83
CA SER A 85 -9.11 9.29 -5.16
C SER A 85 -9.44 10.48 -6.07
N PRO A 86 -10.40 10.35 -7.01
CA PRO A 86 -10.89 11.50 -7.79
C PRO A 86 -11.53 12.59 -6.91
N ASP A 87 -12.00 12.23 -5.72
CA ASP A 87 -12.60 13.15 -4.74
C ASP A 87 -11.58 13.81 -3.80
N TYR A 88 -10.28 13.59 -4.03
CA TYR A 88 -9.22 14.14 -3.18
C TYR A 88 -9.37 15.65 -2.99
N ARG A 89 -9.21 16.10 -1.75
CA ARG A 89 -9.11 17.53 -1.42
C ARG A 89 -7.85 17.75 -0.59
N PRO A 90 -6.87 18.54 -1.06
CA PRO A 90 -5.70 18.87 -0.27
C PRO A 90 -6.13 19.60 1.00
N ARG A 91 -5.42 19.32 2.09
CA ARG A 91 -5.82 19.69 3.46
C ARG A 91 -5.66 21.20 3.69
N SER A 92 -6.58 22.03 3.20
CA SER A 92 -6.60 23.49 3.43
C SER A 92 -7.42 23.84 4.68
N THR A 93 -6.71 24.21 5.75
CA THR A 93 -7.05 25.20 6.82
C THR A 93 -8.45 25.30 7.47
N LEU A 94 -9.43 24.45 7.18
CA LEU A 94 -10.75 24.49 7.83
C LEU A 94 -10.94 23.30 8.76
N LYS A 95 -10.81 23.52 10.07
CA LYS A 95 -11.34 22.71 11.20
C LYS A 95 -11.65 21.23 10.87
N HIS A 96 -10.64 20.42 10.57
CA HIS A 96 -10.82 18.98 10.30
C HIS A 96 -10.68 18.09 11.54
N ALA A 97 -11.04 18.60 12.72
CA ALA A 97 -11.23 17.76 13.91
C ALA A 97 -12.29 16.64 13.69
N LEU A 98 -12.96 16.62 12.52
CA LEU A 98 -13.98 15.67 12.11
C LEU A 98 -13.75 15.01 10.72
N CYS A 99 -12.53 14.90 10.14
CA CYS A 99 -12.24 13.72 9.25
C CYS A 99 -12.03 12.51 10.19
N SER A 100 -12.98 12.31 11.12
CA SER A 100 -13.06 11.17 12.01
C SER A 100 -13.52 10.03 11.15
N PHE A 101 -12.73 8.96 11.11
CA PHE A 101 -13.14 7.60 10.78
C PHE A 101 -14.65 7.43 11.00
N PHE A 102 -15.44 7.54 9.92
CA PHE A 102 -16.88 7.58 10.03
C PHE A 102 -17.36 6.17 10.31
N ALA A 103 -17.92 5.98 11.51
CA ALA A 103 -18.63 4.79 11.91
C ALA A 103 -19.65 4.39 10.84
N ALA A 104 -19.72 3.08 10.59
CA ALA A 104 -20.64 2.37 9.71
C ALA A 104 -21.98 3.09 9.45
N GLY A 105 -22.33 3.30 8.17
CA GLY A 105 -23.73 3.48 7.76
C GLY A 105 -24.06 4.57 6.73
N GLY A 106 -23.08 5.32 6.21
CA GLY A 106 -23.38 6.58 5.50
C GLY A 106 -23.21 6.64 3.97
N TRP A 107 -22.85 5.56 3.27
CA TRP A 107 -22.74 5.57 1.80
C TRP A 107 -23.96 4.90 1.16
N ARG A 108 -24.88 5.70 0.62
CA ARG A 108 -25.88 5.20 -0.34
C ARG A 108 -25.28 5.28 -1.74
N ARG A 109 -25.49 4.19 -2.48
CA ARG A 109 -25.14 4.00 -3.90
C ARG A 109 -25.66 5.11 -4.78
#